data_AF-A0A820B660-F1
#
_entry.id   AF-A0A820B660-F1
#
_cell.length_a   1.000
_cell.length_b   1.000
_cell.length_c   1.000
_cell.angle_alpha   90.00
_cell.angle_beta   90.00
_cell.angle_gamma   90.00
#
_symmetry.space_group_name_H-M   'P 1'
#
loop_
_entity.id
_entity.type
_entity.pdbx_description
1 polymer ?
#
loop_
_entity_poly.entity_id
_entity_poly.type
_entity_poly.pdbx_seq_one_letter_code
_entity_poly.pdbx_strand_id
1 'polypeptide(L)'
;MSSIKINIFLTGATGYIGGSILNELLEHPNASNFNITALIRGDDERIKKLSSHNITPLIGSNDSFDIIEKAASESHIVIHTSNSADDLPSTKAIISGLNKRTKETGKSAIYIHTSGTGVLTEDVRGQPGSDTVYSDLNPDQINGLADEQPHREIDLFIINSADANPLLKTVIVLPPLIYGIGAGLFNRTSVQLPCLIRAAMKRHKTEMIGQGQATWNNVHVADLSDAYIILFNQLLATYGPAAEADVEVTPYLTTGREGYYFAENGKHSWQQLSEKIGEVLYKKGIVKSPEVTSFPDDEVESSLWGKYSWYILGSQSNSKAERIRKLGWKPHRQNIFDSVEEQVDALTNNIKD
;
A
#
# COMPACT_ATOMS: atom_id res chain seq x y z
N MET A 1 -34.04 -1.99 14.52
CA MET A 1 -33.78 -1.27 13.25
C MET A 1 -32.74 -2.06 12.50
N SER A 2 -32.97 -2.45 11.23
CA SER A 2 -31.93 -3.14 10.46
C SER A 2 -30.75 -2.19 10.25
N SER A 3 -29.55 -2.58 10.66
CA SER A 3 -28.34 -1.83 10.37
C SER A 3 -28.16 -1.67 8.85
N ILE A 4 -27.78 -0.47 8.40
CA ILE A 4 -27.52 -0.19 6.99
C ILE A 4 -26.35 -1.05 6.52
N LYS A 5 -26.55 -1.81 5.42
CA LYS A 5 -25.48 -2.61 4.80
C LYS A 5 -24.53 -1.71 4.02
N ILE A 6 -23.22 -1.93 4.19
CA ILE A 6 -22.16 -1.21 3.48
C ILE A 6 -21.57 -2.13 2.41
N ASN A 7 -21.90 -1.87 1.15
CA ASN A 7 -21.22 -2.47 0.00
C ASN A 7 -19.80 -1.91 -0.15
N ILE A 8 -18.81 -2.80 -0.07
CA ILE A 8 -17.37 -2.52 -0.20
C ILE A 8 -16.87 -3.29 -1.41
N PHE A 9 -16.22 -2.60 -2.35
CA PHE A 9 -15.48 -3.24 -3.42
C PHE A 9 -13.98 -3.14 -3.16
N LEU A 10 -13.34 -4.29 -2.98
CA LEU A 10 -11.92 -4.41 -2.71
C LEU A 10 -11.21 -5.04 -3.89
N THR A 11 -10.23 -4.35 -4.46
CA THR A 11 -9.27 -5.01 -5.37
C THR A 11 -8.01 -5.39 -4.60
N GLY A 12 -7.35 -6.47 -5.03
CA GLY A 12 -6.08 -6.90 -4.43
C GLY A 12 -6.26 -7.66 -3.11
N ALA A 13 -7.45 -8.21 -2.85
CA ALA A 13 -7.78 -9.02 -1.67
C ALA A 13 -6.88 -10.27 -1.50
N THR A 14 -6.26 -10.74 -2.59
CA THR A 14 -5.30 -11.86 -2.58
C THR A 14 -3.84 -11.40 -2.47
N GLY A 15 -3.60 -10.10 -2.50
CA GLY A 15 -2.30 -9.47 -2.36
C GLY A 15 -1.94 -9.16 -0.91
N TYR A 16 -0.73 -8.64 -0.73
CA TYR A 16 -0.13 -8.38 0.59
C TYR A 16 -0.86 -7.29 1.39
N ILE A 17 -1.04 -6.12 0.78
CA ILE A 17 -1.72 -4.98 1.41
C ILE A 17 -3.22 -5.25 1.49
N GLY A 18 -3.86 -5.50 0.35
CA GLY A 18 -5.31 -5.71 0.28
C GLY A 18 -5.80 -6.91 1.11
N GLY A 19 -5.02 -7.99 1.18
CA GLY A 19 -5.33 -9.13 2.05
C GLY A 19 -5.25 -8.79 3.53
N SER A 20 -4.31 -7.95 3.95
CA SER A 20 -4.20 -7.50 5.34
C SER A 20 -5.33 -6.53 5.71
N ILE A 21 -5.68 -5.60 4.82
CA ILE A 21 -6.87 -4.74 4.98
C ILE A 21 -8.16 -5.56 5.04
N LEU A 22 -8.28 -6.59 4.20
CA LEU A 22 -9.42 -7.50 4.24
C LEU A 22 -9.54 -8.20 5.60
N ASN A 23 -8.42 -8.64 6.19
CA ASN A 23 -8.42 -9.22 7.53
C ASN A 23 -9.03 -8.25 8.55
N GLU A 24 -8.55 -7.00 8.56
CA GLU A 24 -9.08 -5.98 9.48
C GLU A 24 -10.57 -5.66 9.24
N LEU A 25 -11.03 -5.66 7.98
CA LEU A 25 -12.45 -5.47 7.66
C LEU A 25 -13.33 -6.62 8.17
N LEU A 26 -12.83 -7.85 8.16
CA LEU A 26 -13.53 -9.02 8.67
C LEU A 26 -13.56 -9.05 10.21
N GLU A 27 -12.51 -8.55 10.86
CA GLU A 27 -12.42 -8.44 12.32
C GLU A 27 -13.10 -7.17 12.88
N HIS A 28 -13.47 -6.24 12.00
CA HIS A 28 -14.08 -4.97 12.38
C HIS A 28 -15.37 -5.16 13.22
N PRO A 29 -15.62 -4.35 14.26
CA PRO A 29 -16.83 -4.48 15.10
C PRO A 29 -18.15 -4.43 14.33
N ASN A 30 -18.15 -3.77 13.17
CA ASN A 30 -19.30 -3.66 12.27
C ASN A 30 -19.26 -4.64 11.08
N ALA A 31 -18.40 -5.66 11.09
CA ALA A 31 -18.21 -6.59 9.97
C ALA A 31 -19.52 -7.26 9.50
N SER A 32 -20.46 -7.52 10.42
CA SER A 32 -21.78 -8.06 10.09
C SER A 32 -22.60 -7.16 9.16
N ASN A 33 -22.25 -5.87 9.07
CA ASN A 33 -22.92 -4.89 8.20
C ASN A 33 -22.21 -4.74 6.85
N PHE A 34 -21.06 -5.36 6.65
CA PHE A 34 -20.28 -5.23 5.43
C PHE A 34 -20.69 -6.29 4.41
N ASN A 35 -20.80 -5.87 3.16
CA ASN A 35 -20.94 -6.74 2.02
C ASN A 35 -19.71 -6.52 1.13
N ILE A 36 -18.75 -7.44 1.20
CA ILE A 36 -17.45 -7.28 0.55
C ILE A 36 -17.45 -8.06 -0.77
N THR A 37 -17.23 -7.33 -1.86
CA THR A 37 -16.95 -7.90 -3.18
C THR A 37 -15.45 -7.77 -3.45
N ALA A 38 -14.79 -8.89 -3.77
CA ALA A 38 -13.34 -8.94 -3.98
C ALA A 38 -12.99 -9.31 -5.43
N LEU A 39 -12.30 -8.42 -6.16
CA LEU A 39 -11.79 -8.74 -7.49
C LEU A 39 -10.63 -9.74 -7.40
N ILE A 40 -10.76 -10.89 -8.06
CA ILE A 40 -9.73 -11.92 -8.14
C ILE A 40 -9.56 -12.47 -9.55
N ARG A 41 -8.32 -12.89 -9.86
CA ARG A 41 -8.05 -13.71 -11.04
C ARG A 41 -8.61 -15.11 -10.76
N GLY A 42 -9.46 -15.62 -11.67
CA GLY A 42 -10.24 -16.84 -11.50
C GLY A 42 -9.41 -18.03 -11.08
N ASP A 43 -9.76 -18.60 -9.92
CA ASP A 43 -9.09 -19.72 -9.27
C ASP A 43 -10.07 -20.34 -8.26
N ASP A 44 -10.41 -21.62 -8.43
CA ASP A 44 -11.44 -22.30 -7.64
C ASP A 44 -11.13 -22.34 -6.14
N GLU A 45 -9.85 -22.46 -5.77
CA GLU A 45 -9.43 -22.47 -4.37
C GLU A 45 -9.60 -21.08 -3.75
N ARG A 46 -9.21 -20.03 -4.46
CA ARG A 46 -9.41 -18.64 -4.02
C ARG A 46 -10.89 -18.31 -3.88
N ILE A 47 -11.71 -18.71 -4.85
CA ILE A 47 -13.17 -18.53 -4.82
C ILE A 47 -13.76 -19.20 -3.59
N LYS A 48 -13.43 -20.48 -3.38
CA LYS A 48 -13.93 -21.26 -2.23
C LYS A 48 -13.48 -20.66 -0.90
N LYS A 49 -12.20 -20.26 -0.80
CA LYS A 49 -11.64 -19.67 0.40
C LYS A 49 -12.33 -18.35 0.74
N LEU A 50 -12.45 -17.42 -0.21
CA LEU A 50 -13.14 -16.14 0.01
C LEU A 50 -14.61 -16.34 0.39
N SER A 51 -15.32 -17.21 -0.33
CA SER A 51 -16.73 -17.50 -0.05
C SER A 51 -16.94 -18.06 1.36
N SER A 52 -16.00 -18.87 1.87
CA SER A 52 -16.05 -19.39 3.25
C SER A 52 -15.92 -18.31 4.34
N HIS A 53 -15.45 -17.11 3.97
CA HIS A 53 -15.37 -15.93 4.83
C HIS A 53 -16.48 -14.90 4.54
N ASN A 54 -17.57 -15.31 3.86
CA ASN A 54 -18.68 -14.43 3.45
C ASN A 54 -18.26 -13.27 2.54
N ILE A 55 -17.21 -13.45 1.75
CA ILE A 55 -16.76 -12.50 0.75
C ILE A 55 -17.28 -12.96 -0.61
N THR A 56 -17.82 -12.04 -1.40
CA THR A 56 -18.27 -12.32 -2.77
C THR A 56 -17.08 -12.22 -3.73
N PRO A 57 -16.57 -13.33 -4.29
CA PRO A 57 -15.53 -13.26 -5.30
C PRO A 57 -16.09 -12.71 -6.62
N LEU A 58 -15.40 -11.74 -7.21
CA LEU A 58 -15.68 -11.19 -8.53
C LEU A 58 -14.54 -11.57 -9.47
N ILE A 59 -14.84 -12.39 -10.48
CA ILE A 59 -13.81 -12.90 -11.39
C ILE A 59 -13.47 -11.87 -12.45
N GLY A 60 -12.20 -11.47 -12.50
CA GLY A 60 -11.66 -10.54 -13.48
C GLY A 60 -10.18 -10.24 -13.26
N SER A 61 -9.62 -9.42 -14.13
CA SER A 61 -8.30 -8.80 -13.97
C SER A 61 -8.44 -7.28 -13.89
N ASN A 62 -7.32 -6.58 -13.68
CA ASN A 62 -7.30 -5.12 -13.77
C ASN A 62 -7.73 -4.60 -15.16
N ASP A 63 -7.63 -5.43 -16.20
CA ASP A 63 -8.06 -5.11 -17.57
C ASP A 63 -9.58 -5.27 -17.79
N SER A 64 -10.30 -5.83 -16.80
CA SER A 64 -11.73 -6.13 -16.92
C SER A 64 -12.59 -4.89 -16.66
N PHE A 65 -12.47 -3.89 -17.54
CA PHE A 65 -13.10 -2.57 -17.39
C PHE A 65 -14.59 -2.65 -16.99
N ASP A 66 -15.41 -3.35 -17.78
CA ASP A 66 -16.87 -3.42 -17.55
C ASP A 66 -17.22 -4.07 -16.21
N ILE A 67 -16.43 -5.07 -15.78
CA ILE A 67 -16.62 -5.77 -14.51
C ILE A 67 -16.30 -4.85 -13.34
N ILE A 68 -15.18 -4.13 -13.43
CA ILE A 68 -14.71 -3.21 -12.40
C ILE A 68 -15.65 -2.00 -12.30
N GLU A 69 -16.05 -1.43 -13.44
CA GLU A 69 -16.95 -0.28 -13.50
C GLU A 69 -18.31 -0.60 -12.87
N LYS A 70 -18.88 -1.76 -13.21
CA LYS A 70 -20.15 -2.20 -12.63
C LYS A 70 -20.03 -2.37 -11.11
N ALA A 71 -19.03 -3.10 -10.63
CA ALA A 71 -18.84 -3.33 -9.20
C ALA A 71 -18.61 -2.02 -8.42
N ALA A 72 -17.85 -1.07 -9.00
CA ALA A 72 -17.65 0.24 -8.41
C ALA A 72 -18.96 1.05 -8.35
N SER A 73 -19.82 0.99 -9.38
CA SER A 73 -21.11 1.69 -9.38
C SER A 73 -22.10 1.18 -8.31
N GLU A 74 -21.97 -0.09 -7.91
CA GLU A 74 -22.84 -0.73 -6.90
C GLU A 74 -22.31 -0.57 -5.46
N SER A 75 -21.13 0.06 -5.29
CA SER A 75 -20.40 0.12 -4.02
C SER A 75 -20.45 1.49 -3.37
N HIS A 76 -20.55 1.53 -2.04
CA HIS A 76 -20.45 2.80 -1.29
C HIS A 76 -19.01 3.27 -1.20
N ILE A 77 -18.09 2.31 -1.09
CA ILE A 77 -16.66 2.54 -0.94
C ILE A 77 -15.87 1.52 -1.78
N VAL A 78 -14.86 2.01 -2.48
CA VAL A 78 -13.88 1.20 -3.20
C VAL A 78 -12.52 1.34 -2.52
N ILE A 79 -11.87 0.23 -2.23
CA ILE A 79 -10.48 0.18 -1.76
C ILE A 79 -9.64 -0.50 -2.85
N HIS A 80 -8.74 0.25 -3.46
CA HIS A 80 -7.93 -0.21 -4.59
C HIS A 80 -6.49 -0.45 -4.17
N THR A 81 -6.07 -1.73 -4.21
CA THR A 81 -4.72 -2.16 -3.81
C THR A 81 -4.06 -3.10 -4.84
N SER A 82 -4.76 -3.43 -5.93
CA SER A 82 -4.29 -4.36 -6.98
C SER A 82 -3.43 -3.64 -8.00
N ASN A 83 -2.11 -3.58 -7.80
CA ASN A 83 -1.19 -2.84 -8.67
C ASN A 83 -1.62 -1.37 -8.88
N SER A 84 -2.30 -0.81 -7.88
CA SER A 84 -3.10 0.41 -8.04
C SER A 84 -2.25 1.62 -8.42
N ALA A 85 -1.05 1.72 -7.87
CA ALA A 85 -0.12 2.82 -8.12
C ALA A 85 0.40 2.88 -9.57
N ASP A 86 0.25 1.80 -10.34
CA ASP A 86 0.84 1.65 -11.68
C ASP A 86 -0.17 1.10 -12.71
N ASP A 87 -1.48 1.13 -12.42
CA ASP A 87 -2.54 0.58 -13.26
C ASP A 87 -3.64 1.62 -13.52
N LEU A 88 -3.36 2.51 -14.48
CA LEU A 88 -4.32 3.52 -14.91
C LEU A 88 -5.64 2.92 -15.48
N PRO A 89 -5.66 1.82 -16.25
CA PRO A 89 -6.90 1.24 -16.77
C PRO A 89 -7.91 0.85 -15.67
N SER A 90 -7.48 0.16 -14.62
CA SER A 90 -8.37 -0.21 -13.51
C SER A 90 -8.83 1.02 -12.73
N THR A 91 -7.97 2.01 -12.52
CA THR A 91 -8.36 3.29 -11.89
C THR A 91 -9.43 4.02 -12.72
N LYS A 92 -9.29 4.05 -14.05
CA LYS A 92 -10.32 4.62 -14.95
C LYS A 92 -11.66 3.91 -14.83
N ALA A 93 -11.66 2.57 -14.78
CA ALA A 93 -12.87 1.78 -14.61
C ALA A 93 -13.56 2.07 -13.26
N ILE A 94 -12.79 2.12 -12.17
CA ILE A 94 -13.29 2.44 -10.83
C ILE A 94 -13.94 3.82 -10.81
N ILE A 95 -13.21 4.85 -11.28
CA ILE A 95 -13.72 6.24 -11.28
C ILE A 95 -14.97 6.36 -12.16
N SER A 96 -15.01 5.69 -13.32
CA SER A 96 -16.19 5.67 -14.18
C SER A 96 -17.41 5.10 -13.43
N GLY A 97 -17.25 3.98 -12.73
CA GLY A 97 -18.30 3.38 -11.93
C GLY A 97 -18.79 4.27 -10.79
N LEU A 98 -17.86 4.88 -10.05
CA LEU A 98 -18.21 5.80 -8.96
C LEU A 98 -18.89 7.08 -9.47
N ASN A 99 -18.51 7.58 -10.64
CA ASN A 99 -19.19 8.70 -11.30
C ASN A 99 -20.62 8.32 -11.72
N LYS A 100 -20.84 7.11 -12.26
CA LYS A 100 -22.20 6.61 -12.54
C LYS A 100 -23.04 6.57 -11.26
N ARG A 101 -22.49 6.01 -10.18
CA ARG A 101 -23.16 5.94 -8.88
C ARG A 101 -23.58 7.31 -8.34
N THR A 102 -22.66 8.26 -8.31
CA THR A 102 -22.92 9.60 -7.78
C THR A 102 -24.00 10.31 -8.62
N LYS A 103 -23.96 10.16 -9.94
CA LYS A 103 -24.98 10.71 -10.85
C LYS A 103 -26.36 10.07 -10.65
N GLU A 104 -26.44 8.76 -10.48
CA GLU A 104 -27.71 8.04 -10.35
C GLU A 104 -28.35 8.23 -8.98
N THR A 105 -27.54 8.31 -7.92
CA THR A 105 -28.06 8.33 -6.55
C THR A 105 -28.07 9.71 -5.91
N GLY A 106 -27.32 10.67 -6.45
CA GLY A 106 -27.11 11.99 -5.84
C GLY A 106 -26.35 11.92 -4.50
N LYS A 107 -25.79 10.77 -4.15
CA LYS A 107 -25.04 10.52 -2.90
C LYS A 107 -23.55 10.40 -3.17
N SER A 108 -22.75 10.64 -2.14
CA SER A 108 -21.31 10.47 -2.22
C SER A 108 -20.88 9.03 -2.50
N ALA A 109 -19.73 8.89 -3.15
CA ALA A 109 -19.01 7.65 -3.35
C ALA A 109 -17.57 7.83 -2.84
N ILE A 110 -17.07 6.84 -2.09
CA ILE A 110 -15.76 6.91 -1.44
C ILE A 110 -14.76 6.06 -2.23
N TYR A 111 -13.56 6.60 -2.42
CA TYR A 111 -12.46 5.89 -3.08
C TYR A 111 -11.17 6.02 -2.25
N ILE A 112 -10.69 4.90 -1.71
CA ILE A 112 -9.36 4.81 -1.09
C ILE A 112 -8.42 4.13 -2.06
N HIS A 113 -7.45 4.89 -2.55
CA HIS A 113 -6.43 4.46 -3.49
C HIS A 113 -5.09 4.21 -2.77
N THR A 114 -4.40 3.14 -3.16
CA THR A 114 -3.03 2.87 -2.70
C THR A 114 -2.04 3.28 -3.78
N SER A 115 -1.33 4.38 -3.54
CA SER A 115 -0.16 4.79 -4.33
C SER A 115 1.10 4.31 -3.58
N GLY A 116 2.16 5.12 -3.53
CA GLY A 116 3.33 4.88 -2.68
C GLY A 116 4.21 6.11 -2.57
N THR A 117 5.06 6.18 -1.53
CA THR A 117 6.08 7.25 -1.44
C THR A 117 7.16 7.15 -2.52
N GLY A 118 7.05 6.16 -3.42
CA GLY A 118 7.68 6.14 -4.72
C GLY A 118 7.56 7.47 -5.48
N VAL A 119 6.47 8.21 -5.29
CA VAL A 119 6.26 9.55 -5.88
C VAL A 119 7.27 10.61 -5.40
N LEU A 120 7.95 10.34 -4.27
CA LEU A 120 8.93 11.24 -3.66
C LEU A 120 10.38 10.87 -4.00
N THR A 121 10.60 9.86 -4.85
CA THR A 121 11.94 9.29 -4.96
C THR A 121 12.93 10.20 -5.66
N GLU A 122 14.13 10.26 -5.12
CA GLU A 122 15.32 10.79 -5.78
C GLU A 122 16.19 9.61 -6.28
N ASP A 123 16.56 9.59 -7.56
CA ASP A 123 17.51 8.60 -8.10
C ASP A 123 18.94 8.95 -7.68
N VAL A 124 19.34 8.40 -6.53
CA VAL A 124 20.64 8.65 -5.90
C VAL A 124 21.56 7.43 -5.92
N ARG A 125 21.09 6.30 -6.48
CA ARG A 125 21.86 5.05 -6.68
C ARG A 125 22.72 4.62 -5.48
N GLY A 126 22.15 4.68 -4.28
CA GLY A 126 22.81 4.31 -3.02
C GLY A 126 23.67 5.40 -2.39
N GLN A 127 23.76 6.58 -2.99
CA GLN A 127 24.34 7.79 -2.41
C GLN A 127 23.30 8.54 -1.56
N PRO A 128 23.70 9.46 -0.67
CA PRO A 128 22.75 10.28 0.06
C PRO A 128 22.04 11.23 -0.91
N GLY A 129 20.71 11.36 -0.78
CA GLY A 129 19.94 12.36 -1.50
C GLY A 129 19.81 13.67 -0.73
N SER A 130 18.85 14.50 -1.12
CA SER A 130 18.57 15.75 -0.42
C SER A 130 18.11 15.55 1.04
N ASP A 131 18.21 16.60 1.87
CA ASP A 131 17.64 16.60 3.23
C ASP A 131 16.11 16.81 3.24
N THR A 132 15.45 16.78 2.07
CA THR A 132 14.02 17.05 1.95
C THR A 132 13.19 15.96 2.63
N VAL A 133 12.24 16.39 3.45
CA VAL A 133 11.22 15.52 4.06
C VAL A 133 9.85 16.09 3.72
N TYR A 134 9.03 15.30 3.01
CA TYR A 134 7.70 15.71 2.58
C TYR A 134 6.67 15.49 3.70
N SER A 135 5.82 16.49 3.95
CA SER A 135 4.73 16.39 4.94
C SER A 135 3.38 16.30 4.25
N ASP A 136 2.54 15.36 4.66
CA ASP A 136 1.16 15.25 4.19
C ASP A 136 0.25 16.35 4.74
N LEU A 137 0.74 17.23 5.64
CA LEU A 137 0.07 18.48 6.02
C LEU A 137 0.41 19.65 5.09
N ASN A 138 1.36 19.48 4.19
CA ASN A 138 1.70 20.47 3.17
C ASN A 138 1.35 19.93 1.77
N PRO A 139 0.07 20.00 1.37
CA PRO A 139 -0.37 19.43 0.09
C PRO A 139 0.32 20.06 -1.12
N ASP A 140 0.81 21.30 -1.01
CA ASP A 140 1.55 21.97 -2.10
C ASP A 140 2.88 21.29 -2.42
N GLN A 141 3.55 20.70 -1.43
CA GLN A 141 4.78 19.93 -1.67
C GLN A 141 4.52 18.69 -2.53
N ILE A 142 3.35 18.05 -2.39
CA ILE A 142 2.98 16.86 -3.16
C ILE A 142 2.41 17.30 -4.52
N ASN A 143 1.58 18.34 -4.52
CA ASN A 143 0.97 18.87 -5.74
C ASN A 143 2.00 19.49 -6.71
N GLY A 144 3.11 20.03 -6.19
CA GLY A 144 4.22 20.59 -6.96
C GLY A 144 5.25 19.57 -7.46
N LEU A 145 5.07 18.27 -7.19
CA LEU A 145 5.92 17.22 -7.76
C LEU A 145 5.73 17.15 -9.28
N ALA A 146 6.81 16.85 -10.00
CA ALA A 146 6.77 16.66 -11.44
C ALA A 146 5.82 15.52 -11.84
N ASP A 147 5.09 15.71 -12.94
CA ASP A 147 4.07 14.77 -13.43
C ASP A 147 4.68 13.41 -13.81
N GLU A 148 5.98 13.36 -14.11
CA GLU A 148 6.73 12.15 -14.46
C GLU A 148 7.23 11.35 -13.25
N GLN A 149 7.02 11.85 -12.02
CA GLN A 149 7.38 11.10 -10.82
C GLN A 149 6.64 9.74 -10.81
N PRO A 150 7.23 8.68 -10.23
CA PRO A 150 6.56 7.39 -10.12
C PRO A 150 5.17 7.51 -9.51
N HIS A 151 4.21 6.76 -10.04
CA HIS A 151 2.80 6.74 -9.65
C HIS A 151 2.00 8.04 -9.93
N ARG A 152 2.67 9.15 -10.27
CA ARG A 152 2.06 10.49 -10.34
C ARG A 152 0.96 10.59 -11.40
N GLU A 153 1.11 9.91 -12.53
CA GLU A 153 0.08 9.85 -13.58
C GLU A 153 -1.28 9.42 -13.02
N ILE A 154 -1.30 8.40 -12.18
CA ILE A 154 -2.52 7.84 -11.60
C ILE A 154 -3.05 8.76 -10.50
N ASP A 155 -2.18 9.27 -9.63
CA ASP A 155 -2.56 10.21 -8.57
C ASP A 155 -3.23 11.47 -9.14
N LEU A 156 -2.65 12.05 -10.20
CA LEU A 156 -3.20 13.22 -10.90
C LEU A 156 -4.54 12.91 -11.54
N PHE A 157 -4.69 11.74 -12.17
CA PHE A 157 -5.98 11.33 -12.74
C PHE A 157 -7.09 11.24 -11.67
N ILE A 158 -6.77 10.70 -10.49
CA ILE A 158 -7.70 10.59 -9.36
C ILE A 158 -8.11 11.97 -8.85
N ILE A 159 -7.15 12.88 -8.67
CA ILE A 159 -7.41 14.23 -8.17
C ILE A 159 -8.24 15.03 -9.16
N ASN A 160 -7.86 15.03 -10.43
CA ASN A 160 -8.61 15.76 -11.46
C ASN A 160 -10.05 15.22 -11.60
N SER A 161 -10.25 13.92 -11.37
CA SER A 161 -11.59 13.32 -11.36
C SER A 161 -12.42 13.75 -10.15
N ALA A 162 -11.81 13.90 -8.97
CA ALA A 162 -12.49 14.40 -7.78
C ALA A 162 -12.84 15.90 -7.91
N ASP A 163 -11.96 16.71 -8.49
CA ASP A 163 -12.23 18.13 -8.76
C ASP A 163 -13.43 18.31 -9.72
N ALA A 164 -13.59 17.39 -10.68
CA ALA A 164 -14.72 17.39 -11.61
C ALA A 164 -16.04 16.87 -10.99
N ASN A 165 -15.99 16.20 -9.82
CA ASN A 165 -17.17 15.63 -9.17
C ASN A 165 -17.10 15.78 -7.64
N PRO A 166 -17.79 16.77 -7.04
CA PRO A 166 -17.72 17.02 -5.60
C PRO A 166 -18.32 15.89 -4.74
N LEU A 167 -19.09 14.96 -5.32
CA LEU A 167 -19.62 13.78 -4.63
C LEU A 167 -18.62 12.61 -4.61
N LEU A 168 -17.55 12.66 -5.42
CA LEU A 168 -16.48 11.66 -5.45
C LEU A 168 -15.44 12.00 -4.38
N LYS A 169 -15.44 11.24 -3.28
CA LYS A 169 -14.56 11.46 -2.12
C LYS A 169 -13.34 10.55 -2.23
N THR A 170 -12.24 11.08 -2.73
CA THR A 170 -11.00 10.33 -2.94
C THR A 170 -9.98 10.57 -1.83
N VAL A 171 -9.29 9.50 -1.45
CA VAL A 171 -8.12 9.52 -0.57
C VAL A 171 -7.02 8.68 -1.21
N ILE A 172 -5.80 9.21 -1.26
CA ILE A 172 -4.60 8.56 -1.78
C ILE A 172 -3.67 8.27 -0.61
N VAL A 173 -3.50 6.98 -0.30
CA VAL A 173 -2.58 6.50 0.73
C VAL A 173 -1.23 6.23 0.09
N LEU A 174 -0.19 6.81 0.67
CA LEU A 174 1.19 6.77 0.19
C LEU A 174 2.06 6.05 1.24
N PRO A 175 2.03 4.71 1.30
CA PRO A 175 2.94 3.96 2.15
C PRO A 175 4.38 4.00 1.59
N PRO A 176 5.40 3.98 2.45
CA PRO A 176 6.80 3.83 2.03
C PRO A 176 7.12 2.33 1.89
N LEU A 177 8.34 1.91 2.25
CA LEU A 177 8.66 0.47 2.31
C LEU A 177 7.76 -0.22 3.33
N ILE A 178 7.00 -1.22 2.88
CA ILE A 178 6.11 -2.00 3.74
C ILE A 178 6.79 -3.32 4.12
N TYR A 179 6.88 -3.61 5.42
CA TYR A 179 7.46 -4.85 5.96
C TYR A 179 6.51 -5.54 6.94
N GLY A 180 6.94 -6.68 7.47
CA GLY A 180 6.16 -7.55 8.34
C GLY A 180 5.55 -8.75 7.61
N ILE A 181 4.97 -9.68 8.35
CA ILE A 181 4.19 -10.78 7.78
C ILE A 181 2.72 -10.35 7.74
N GLY A 182 2.12 -10.40 6.55
CA GLY A 182 0.72 -10.00 6.35
C GLY A 182 -0.26 -10.93 7.09
N ALA A 183 -1.43 -10.42 7.44
CA ALA A 183 -2.50 -11.21 8.04
C ALA A 183 -3.46 -11.83 7.00
N GLY A 184 -3.32 -11.44 5.73
CA GLY A 184 -4.22 -11.87 4.66
C GLY A 184 -4.24 -13.37 4.41
N LEU A 185 -5.35 -13.82 3.81
CA LEU A 185 -5.64 -15.23 3.52
C LEU A 185 -4.71 -15.88 2.47
N PHE A 186 -3.95 -15.07 1.73
CA PHE A 186 -3.18 -15.50 0.55
C PHE A 186 -1.73 -15.01 0.62
N ASN A 187 -1.33 -14.02 -0.18
CA ASN A 187 0.03 -13.50 -0.11
C ASN A 187 0.27 -12.72 1.19
N ARG A 188 1.24 -13.17 1.98
CA ARG A 188 1.65 -12.57 3.26
C ARG A 188 3.05 -11.99 3.24
N THR A 189 3.73 -12.03 2.10
CA THR A 189 5.14 -11.62 1.95
C THR A 189 5.23 -10.27 1.23
N SER A 190 6.07 -9.37 1.75
CA SER A 190 6.38 -8.07 1.13
C SER A 190 7.37 -8.21 -0.05
N VAL A 191 7.85 -7.08 -0.57
CA VAL A 191 8.68 -7.05 -1.79
C VAL A 191 10.15 -6.69 -1.50
N GLN A 192 10.42 -5.46 -1.04
CA GLN A 192 11.77 -4.89 -0.95
C GLN A 192 12.71 -5.69 -0.03
N LEU A 193 12.31 -5.89 1.23
CA LEU A 193 13.11 -6.64 2.20
C LEU A 193 13.31 -8.11 1.78
N PRO A 194 12.26 -8.85 1.36
CA PRO A 194 12.43 -10.18 0.78
C PRO A 194 13.31 -10.25 -0.48
N CYS A 195 13.33 -9.21 -1.32
CA CYS A 195 14.21 -9.14 -2.47
C CYS A 195 15.69 -9.17 -2.04
N LEU A 196 16.08 -8.30 -1.09
CA LEU A 196 17.44 -8.28 -0.55
C LEU A 196 17.81 -9.58 0.15
N ILE A 197 16.91 -10.15 0.97
CA ILE A 197 17.16 -11.43 1.65
C ILE A 197 17.38 -12.55 0.63
N ARG A 198 16.50 -12.69 -0.37
CA ARG A 198 16.64 -13.73 -1.40
C ARG A 198 17.92 -13.57 -2.22
N ALA A 199 18.28 -12.34 -2.58
CA ALA A 199 19.52 -12.07 -3.28
C ALA A 199 20.74 -12.50 -2.45
N ALA A 200 20.74 -12.16 -1.15
CA ALA A 200 21.83 -12.53 -0.25
C ALA A 200 21.93 -14.06 -0.05
N MET A 201 20.79 -14.74 0.10
CA MET A 201 20.75 -16.21 0.19
C MET A 201 21.27 -16.87 -1.09
N LYS A 202 20.84 -16.40 -2.26
CA LYS A 202 21.25 -16.94 -3.58
C LYS A 202 22.74 -16.75 -3.85
N ARG A 203 23.29 -15.61 -3.40
CA ARG A 203 24.69 -15.22 -3.66
C ARG A 203 25.64 -15.64 -2.53
N HIS A 204 25.11 -16.13 -1.42
CA HIS A 204 25.85 -16.50 -0.20
C HIS A 204 26.68 -15.35 0.41
N LYS A 205 26.27 -14.11 0.17
CA LYS A 205 26.85 -12.86 0.71
C LYS A 205 25.79 -11.78 0.74
N THR A 206 25.90 -10.82 1.65
CA THR A 206 24.94 -9.71 1.74
C THR A 206 25.50 -8.49 1.03
N GLU A 207 24.66 -7.85 0.21
CA GLU A 207 25.07 -6.73 -0.62
C GLU A 207 24.04 -5.59 -0.62
N MET A 208 24.52 -4.38 -0.91
CA MET A 208 23.72 -3.16 -1.05
C MET A 208 24.08 -2.42 -2.35
N ILE A 209 23.18 -1.56 -2.83
CA ILE A 209 23.48 -0.70 -3.99
C ILE A 209 24.35 0.48 -3.54
N GLY A 210 25.44 0.75 -4.28
CA GLY A 210 26.35 1.86 -3.98
C GLY A 210 26.89 1.77 -2.54
N GLN A 211 26.86 2.90 -1.82
CA GLN A 211 27.24 2.95 -0.40
C GLN A 211 26.06 2.67 0.55
N GLY A 212 24.86 2.41 0.03
CA GLY A 212 23.65 2.18 0.83
C GLY A 212 23.22 3.35 1.70
N GLN A 213 23.68 4.58 1.43
CA GLN A 213 23.40 5.77 2.25
C GLN A 213 22.04 6.39 1.96
N ALA A 214 21.43 6.07 0.82
CA ALA A 214 20.07 6.49 0.50
C ALA A 214 19.09 5.99 1.56
N THR A 215 18.13 6.84 1.94
CA THR A 215 17.22 6.57 3.05
C THR A 215 15.77 6.42 2.63
N TRP A 216 15.05 5.52 3.30
CA TRP A 216 13.62 5.32 3.11
C TRP A 216 12.90 5.28 4.46
N ASN A 217 11.70 5.87 4.50
CA ASN A 217 10.75 5.54 5.55
C ASN A 217 10.27 4.08 5.42
N ASN A 218 9.68 3.54 6.48
CA ASN A 218 9.09 2.21 6.47
C ASN A 218 7.86 2.12 7.38
N VAL A 219 7.01 1.12 7.13
CA VAL A 219 5.81 0.84 7.93
C VAL A 219 5.55 -0.66 8.00
N HIS A 220 5.15 -1.15 9.17
CA HIS A 220 4.69 -2.52 9.32
C HIS A 220 3.30 -2.67 8.68
N VAL A 221 3.03 -3.75 7.94
CA VAL A 221 1.78 -3.94 7.19
C VAL A 221 0.52 -3.94 8.08
N ALA A 222 0.63 -4.43 9.31
CA ALA A 222 -0.46 -4.33 10.28
C ALA A 222 -0.73 -2.87 10.72
N ASP A 223 0.31 -2.07 10.99
CA ASP A 223 0.14 -0.64 11.26
C ASP A 223 -0.43 0.10 10.05
N LEU A 224 -0.01 -0.27 8.83
CA LEU A 224 -0.61 0.25 7.60
C LEU A 224 -2.10 -0.10 7.53
N SER A 225 -2.48 -1.35 7.82
CA SER A 225 -3.88 -1.78 7.80
C SER A 225 -4.72 -1.01 8.83
N ASP A 226 -4.17 -0.76 10.03
CA ASP A 226 -4.79 0.10 11.05
C ASP A 226 -5.07 1.52 10.50
N ALA A 227 -4.14 2.10 9.72
CA ALA A 227 -4.35 3.40 9.07
C ALA A 227 -5.51 3.37 8.06
N TYR A 228 -5.63 2.29 7.27
CA TYR A 228 -6.76 2.13 6.34
C TYR A 228 -8.09 2.02 7.09
N ILE A 229 -8.14 1.33 8.23
CA ILE A 229 -9.38 1.23 9.03
C ILE A 229 -9.77 2.58 9.63
N ILE A 230 -8.81 3.38 10.06
CA ILE A 230 -9.09 4.75 10.53
C ILE A 230 -9.71 5.59 9.40
N LEU A 231 -9.09 5.59 8.21
CA LEU A 231 -9.62 6.30 7.05
C LEU A 231 -11.00 5.78 6.65
N PHE A 232 -11.16 4.46 6.57
CA PHE A 232 -12.42 3.80 6.25
C PHE A 232 -13.54 4.25 7.19
N ASN A 233 -13.30 4.23 8.50
CA ASN A 233 -14.30 4.61 9.51
C ASN A 233 -14.64 6.10 9.45
N GLN A 234 -13.64 6.97 9.36
CA GLN A 234 -13.84 8.41 9.25
C GLN A 234 -14.61 8.77 7.97
N LEU A 235 -14.20 8.21 6.82
CA LEU A 235 -14.87 8.47 5.55
C LEU A 235 -16.30 7.94 5.52
N LEU A 236 -16.59 6.77 6.10
CA LEU A 236 -17.96 6.26 6.19
C LEU A 236 -18.84 7.06 7.15
N ALA A 237 -18.30 7.51 8.28
CA ALA A 237 -19.03 8.36 9.21
C ALA A 237 -19.40 9.71 8.56
N THR A 238 -18.50 10.27 7.75
CA THR A 238 -18.70 11.60 7.13
C THR A 238 -19.44 11.55 5.79
N TYR A 239 -19.20 10.54 4.95
CA TYR A 239 -19.70 10.49 3.56
C TYR A 239 -20.45 9.21 3.21
N GLY A 240 -20.54 8.26 4.15
CA GLY A 240 -21.21 6.98 3.93
C GLY A 240 -22.73 7.09 3.89
N PRO A 241 -23.43 5.97 3.61
CA PRO A 241 -24.89 5.95 3.49
C PRO A 241 -25.63 6.24 4.82
N ALA A 242 -24.93 6.18 5.95
CA ALA A 242 -25.43 6.47 7.28
C ALA A 242 -24.90 7.80 7.84
N ALA A 243 -24.20 8.61 7.03
CA ALA A 243 -23.66 9.89 7.47
C ALA A 243 -24.79 10.85 7.88
N GLU A 244 -24.63 11.46 9.06
CA GLU A 244 -25.54 12.51 9.53
C GLU A 244 -25.16 13.85 8.88
N ALA A 245 -26.15 14.73 8.66
CA ALA A 245 -25.93 15.99 7.94
C ALA A 245 -24.96 16.94 8.67
N ASP A 246 -24.87 16.84 9.99
CA ASP A 246 -24.14 17.78 10.86
C ASP A 246 -22.94 17.12 11.56
N VAL A 247 -22.37 16.05 11.01
CA VAL A 247 -21.13 15.44 11.55
C VAL A 247 -20.01 16.46 11.48
N GLU A 248 -19.43 16.82 12.62
CA GLU A 248 -18.23 17.64 12.68
C GLU A 248 -17.07 16.92 11.99
N VAL A 249 -16.61 17.48 10.87
CA VAL A 249 -15.50 16.92 10.12
C VAL A 249 -14.21 17.52 10.65
N THR A 250 -13.34 16.66 11.17
CA THR A 250 -11.99 17.06 11.56
C THR A 250 -11.23 17.66 10.35
N PRO A 251 -10.47 18.76 10.52
CA PRO A 251 -9.74 19.39 9.42
C PRO A 251 -8.66 18.48 8.80
N TYR A 252 -8.35 17.36 9.46
CA TYR A 252 -7.37 16.38 8.98
C TYR A 252 -7.99 15.30 8.09
N LEU A 253 -9.33 15.20 8.01
CA LEU A 253 -10.03 14.34 7.06
C LEU A 253 -10.31 15.12 5.77
N THR A 254 -9.30 15.18 4.91
CA THR A 254 -9.41 15.77 3.57
C THR A 254 -9.63 14.71 2.50
N THR A 255 -10.20 15.15 1.38
CA THR A 255 -10.44 14.34 0.18
C THR A 255 -10.06 15.12 -1.08
N GLY A 256 -9.97 14.47 -2.24
CA GLY A 256 -9.67 15.16 -3.49
C GLY A 256 -8.22 15.64 -3.54
N ARG A 257 -7.99 16.87 -4.00
CA ARG A 257 -6.66 17.47 -4.18
C ARG A 257 -5.81 17.58 -2.91
N GLU A 258 -6.44 17.55 -1.75
CA GLU A 258 -5.74 17.55 -0.45
C GLU A 258 -5.76 16.17 0.23
N GLY A 259 -6.33 15.15 -0.41
CA GLY A 259 -6.59 13.82 0.15
C GLY A 259 -5.38 12.89 0.19
N TYR A 260 -4.16 13.40 0.37
CA TYR A 260 -2.96 12.57 0.50
C TYR A 260 -2.67 12.22 1.96
N TYR A 261 -2.33 10.96 2.21
CA TYR A 261 -2.00 10.45 3.54
C TYR A 261 -0.75 9.60 3.45
N PHE A 262 0.35 10.06 4.05
CA PHE A 262 1.51 9.21 4.26
C PHE A 262 1.20 8.22 5.38
N ALA A 263 1.85 7.06 5.36
CA ALA A 263 1.74 6.05 6.41
C ALA A 263 3.12 5.47 6.72
N GLU A 264 3.88 6.15 7.57
CA GLU A 264 5.23 5.73 7.98
C GLU A 264 5.35 5.62 9.51
N ASN A 265 6.21 4.72 9.99
CA ASN A 265 6.55 4.59 11.41
C ASN A 265 8.01 4.14 11.60
N GLY A 266 8.92 4.76 10.88
CA GLY A 266 10.33 4.39 10.95
C GLY A 266 11.11 4.83 9.71
N LYS A 267 12.43 4.81 9.84
CA LYS A 267 13.39 5.16 8.78
C LYS A 267 14.60 4.23 8.83
N HIS A 268 15.18 3.93 7.67
CA HIS A 268 16.43 3.18 7.54
C HIS A 268 17.26 3.75 6.38
N SER A 269 18.59 3.54 6.42
CA SER A 269 19.39 3.49 5.20
C SER A 269 19.46 2.06 4.67
N TRP A 270 19.72 1.91 3.37
CA TRP A 270 19.90 0.59 2.77
C TRP A 270 21.11 -0.15 3.34
N GLN A 271 22.14 0.58 3.78
CA GLN A 271 23.28 0.03 4.50
C GLN A 271 22.84 -0.61 5.81
N GLN A 272 22.16 0.12 6.69
CA GLN A 272 21.71 -0.39 7.99
C GLN A 272 20.83 -1.62 7.84
N LEU A 273 19.91 -1.60 6.86
CA LEU A 273 19.02 -2.73 6.61
C LEU A 273 19.81 -3.95 6.10
N SER A 274 20.76 -3.74 5.20
CA SER A 274 21.63 -4.81 4.67
C SER A 274 22.54 -5.38 5.76
N GLU A 275 23.09 -4.56 6.64
CA GLU A 275 23.91 -5.02 7.78
C GLU A 275 23.08 -5.92 8.69
N LYS A 276 21.84 -5.52 8.99
CA LYS A 276 20.94 -6.35 9.79
C LYS A 276 20.61 -7.69 9.12
N ILE A 277 20.40 -7.70 7.81
CA ILE A 277 20.21 -8.93 7.03
C ILE A 277 21.46 -9.82 7.13
N GLY A 278 22.66 -9.26 6.95
CA GLY A 278 23.93 -9.97 7.06
C GLY A 278 24.13 -10.63 8.43
N GLU A 279 23.88 -9.89 9.51
CA GLU A 279 23.91 -10.42 10.88
C GLU A 279 23.00 -11.64 11.06
N VAL A 280 21.74 -11.54 10.64
CA VAL A 280 20.73 -12.60 10.81
C VAL A 280 21.09 -13.82 9.96
N LEU A 281 21.47 -13.62 8.69
CA LEU A 281 21.83 -14.73 7.80
C LEU A 281 23.11 -15.43 8.28
N TYR A 282 24.07 -14.70 8.83
CA TYR A 282 25.29 -15.26 9.39
C TYR A 282 25.00 -16.09 10.65
N LYS A 283 24.18 -15.55 11.57
CA LYS A 283 23.70 -16.26 12.77
C LYS A 283 23.02 -17.58 12.41
N LYS A 284 22.29 -17.63 11.29
CA LYS A 284 21.61 -18.82 10.78
C LYS A 284 22.51 -19.74 9.92
N GLY A 285 23.79 -19.39 9.71
CA GLY A 285 24.74 -20.17 8.92
C GLY A 285 24.46 -20.18 7.41
N ILE A 286 23.66 -19.24 6.91
CA ILE A 286 23.28 -19.15 5.48
C ILE A 286 24.37 -18.43 4.67
N VAL A 287 25.03 -17.44 5.28
CA VAL A 287 26.20 -16.74 4.73
C VAL A 287 27.42 -17.00 5.61
N LYS A 288 28.62 -16.89 5.04
CA LYS A 288 29.88 -17.17 5.75
C LYS A 288 30.44 -15.98 6.54
N SER A 289 29.94 -14.77 6.27
CA SER A 289 30.34 -13.52 6.92
C SER A 289 29.11 -12.62 7.04
N PRO A 290 28.96 -11.84 8.14
CA PRO A 290 27.92 -10.83 8.25
C PRO A 290 28.25 -9.54 7.47
N GLU A 291 29.47 -9.42 6.92
CA GLU A 291 29.91 -8.22 6.20
C GLU A 291 29.04 -7.93 4.97
N VAL A 292 28.75 -6.65 4.78
CA VAL A 292 28.01 -6.13 3.62
C VAL A 292 28.97 -5.52 2.63
N THR A 293 28.83 -5.90 1.36
CA THR A 293 29.56 -5.29 0.24
C THR A 293 28.63 -4.58 -0.72
N SER A 294 29.17 -3.81 -1.66
CA SER A 294 28.36 -3.24 -2.74
C SER A 294 28.13 -4.27 -3.84
N PHE A 295 26.94 -4.27 -4.46
CA PHE A 295 26.74 -4.94 -5.74
C PHE A 295 27.64 -4.31 -6.81
N PRO A 296 28.27 -5.12 -7.69
CA PRO A 296 28.79 -4.61 -8.96
C PRO A 296 27.64 -4.01 -9.79
N ASP A 297 27.86 -2.84 -10.39
CA ASP A 297 26.82 -2.10 -11.12
C ASP A 297 26.16 -2.94 -12.23
N ASP A 298 26.94 -3.77 -12.92
CA ASP A 298 26.49 -4.67 -13.99
C ASP A 298 25.73 -5.91 -13.48
N GLU A 299 25.79 -6.18 -12.17
CA GLU A 299 25.07 -7.28 -11.52
C GLU A 299 23.79 -6.85 -10.80
N VAL A 300 23.56 -5.54 -10.59
CA VAL A 300 22.41 -5.02 -9.83
C VAL A 300 21.09 -5.52 -10.41
N GLU A 301 20.87 -5.32 -11.71
CA GLU A 301 19.58 -5.66 -12.33
C GLU A 301 19.32 -7.17 -12.39
N SER A 302 20.35 -7.97 -12.64
CA SER A 302 20.24 -9.43 -12.75
C SER A 302 20.14 -10.12 -11.38
N SER A 303 20.63 -9.48 -10.32
CA SER A 303 20.61 -10.01 -8.96
C SER A 303 19.35 -9.63 -8.16
N LEU A 304 18.66 -8.56 -8.57
CA LEU A 304 17.54 -7.97 -7.83
C LEU A 304 16.25 -7.96 -8.67
N TRP A 305 15.72 -6.77 -8.97
CA TRP A 305 14.38 -6.56 -9.55
C TRP A 305 14.46 -6.00 -10.99
N GLY A 306 15.44 -6.47 -11.78
CA GLY A 306 15.67 -5.99 -13.13
C GLY A 306 15.97 -4.49 -13.17
N LYS A 307 15.50 -3.81 -14.23
CA LYS A 307 15.65 -2.36 -14.42
C LYS A 307 15.12 -1.49 -13.28
N TYR A 308 14.23 -2.02 -12.44
CA TYR A 308 13.66 -1.29 -11.31
C TYR A 308 14.52 -1.35 -10.05
N SER A 309 15.62 -2.11 -10.04
CA SER A 309 16.45 -2.31 -8.84
C SER A 309 17.00 -0.99 -8.28
N TRP A 310 17.48 -0.10 -9.15
CA TRP A 310 17.99 1.22 -8.77
C TRP A 310 16.91 2.07 -8.09
N TYR A 311 15.71 2.08 -8.67
CA TYR A 311 14.56 2.78 -8.11
C TYR A 311 14.10 2.17 -6.78
N ILE A 312 13.98 0.85 -6.69
CA ILE A 312 13.37 0.16 -5.54
C ILE A 312 14.32 0.08 -4.33
N LEU A 313 15.63 -0.05 -4.57
CA LEU A 313 16.63 -0.38 -3.53
C LEU A 313 17.83 0.59 -3.50
N GLY A 314 17.89 1.55 -4.41
CA GLY A 314 18.98 2.54 -4.51
C GLY A 314 18.52 3.99 -4.45
N SER A 315 17.23 4.27 -4.49
CA SER A 315 16.68 5.62 -4.39
C SER A 315 16.52 6.06 -2.93
N GLN A 316 16.18 7.33 -2.75
CA GLN A 316 15.81 7.91 -1.45
C GLN A 316 14.36 8.39 -1.48
N SER A 317 13.60 8.14 -0.40
CA SER A 317 12.20 8.59 -0.23
C SER A 317 11.91 8.91 1.23
N ASN A 318 11.70 10.19 1.53
CA ASN A 318 11.52 10.68 2.90
C ASN A 318 10.17 11.40 3.06
N SER A 319 9.32 10.90 3.95
CA SER A 319 8.00 11.42 4.25
C SER A 319 7.74 11.51 5.75
N LYS A 320 6.71 12.28 6.12
CA LYS A 320 6.23 12.42 7.50
C LYS A 320 4.70 12.29 7.53
N ALA A 321 4.21 11.21 8.13
CA ALA A 321 2.79 10.88 8.21
C ALA A 321 2.07 11.63 9.33
N GLU A 322 1.86 12.92 9.18
CA GLU A 322 1.30 13.78 10.21
C GLU A 322 -0.24 13.75 10.19
N ARG A 323 -0.85 13.78 9.01
CA ARG A 323 -2.30 13.86 8.84
C ARG A 323 -3.02 12.67 9.44
N ILE A 324 -2.60 11.45 9.12
CA ILE A 324 -3.23 10.23 9.64
C ILE A 324 -3.05 10.06 11.16
N ARG A 325 -1.92 10.54 11.72
CA ARG A 325 -1.69 10.56 13.17
C ARG A 325 -2.65 11.52 13.88
N LYS A 326 -2.98 12.65 13.25
CA LYS A 326 -4.00 13.58 13.75
C LYS A 326 -5.42 12.99 13.71
N LEU A 327 -5.67 12.00 12.84
CA LEU A 327 -6.89 11.19 12.83
C LEU A 327 -6.90 10.06 13.87
N GLY A 328 -5.85 9.95 14.69
CA GLY A 328 -5.77 8.98 15.79
C GLY A 328 -4.94 7.74 15.49
N TRP A 329 -4.25 7.66 14.34
CA TRP A 329 -3.36 6.55 14.05
C TRP A 329 -2.14 6.54 14.97
N LYS A 330 -1.98 5.42 15.67
CA LYS A 330 -0.91 5.17 16.65
C LYS A 330 -0.21 3.86 16.28
N PRO A 331 0.72 3.89 15.32
CA PRO A 331 1.43 2.69 14.92
C PRO A 331 2.28 2.18 16.09
N HIS A 332 2.29 0.86 16.28
CA HIS A 332 2.85 0.24 17.48
C HIS A 332 3.54 -1.10 17.23
N ARG A 333 3.62 -1.58 15.98
CA ARG A 333 4.35 -2.82 15.69
C ARG A 333 5.86 -2.59 15.82
N GLN A 334 6.58 -3.71 15.95
CA GLN A 334 8.05 -3.73 16.02
C GLN A 334 8.67 -3.01 14.81
N ASN A 335 9.86 -2.44 14.99
CA ASN A 335 10.59 -1.78 13.91
C ASN A 335 11.10 -2.79 12.87
N ILE A 336 11.53 -2.27 11.71
CA ILE A 336 11.98 -3.11 10.58
C ILE A 336 13.17 -4.00 10.93
N PHE A 337 14.11 -3.53 11.74
CA PHE A 337 15.33 -4.27 12.08
C PHE A 337 15.03 -5.49 12.96
N ASP A 338 14.10 -5.35 13.90
CA ASP A 338 13.65 -6.45 14.76
C ASP A 338 12.83 -7.49 13.96
N SER A 339 12.18 -7.08 12.87
CA SER A 339 11.41 -7.98 12.00
C SER A 339 12.26 -8.85 11.06
N VAL A 340 13.56 -8.55 10.87
CA VAL A 340 14.39 -9.23 9.86
C VAL A 340 14.51 -10.73 10.12
N GLU A 341 14.62 -11.15 11.38
CA GLU A 341 14.74 -12.57 11.73
C GLU A 341 13.49 -13.36 11.34
N GLU A 342 12.30 -12.83 11.64
CA GLU A 342 11.01 -13.42 11.25
C GLU A 342 10.87 -13.52 9.72
N GLN A 343 11.30 -12.49 9.00
CA GLN A 343 11.26 -12.47 7.53
C GLN A 343 12.17 -13.53 6.91
N VAL A 344 13.39 -13.68 7.43
CA VAL A 344 14.31 -14.73 6.98
C VAL A 344 13.72 -16.11 7.25
N ASP A 345 13.10 -16.32 8.42
CA ASP A 345 12.46 -17.60 8.77
C ASP A 345 11.27 -17.91 7.85
N ALA A 346 10.42 -16.92 7.55
CA ALA A 346 9.32 -17.09 6.61
C ALA A 346 9.81 -17.46 5.20
N LEU A 347 10.93 -16.88 4.76
CA LEU A 347 11.49 -17.13 3.43
C LEU A 347 12.22 -18.47 3.32
N THR A 348 12.87 -18.92 4.40
CA THR A 348 13.61 -20.19 4.41
C THR A 348 12.68 -21.41 4.55
N ASN A 349 11.58 -21.29 5.28
CA ASN A 349 10.59 -22.36 5.39
C ASN A 349 9.88 -22.63 4.06
N ASN A 350 9.60 -21.58 3.28
CA ASN A 350 8.99 -21.69 1.95
C ASN A 350 9.93 -22.24 0.85
N ILE A 351 11.20 -22.56 1.15
CA ILE A 351 12.13 -23.22 0.21
C ILE A 351 12.08 -24.75 0.38
N LYS A 352 11.41 -25.25 1.43
CA LYS A 352 11.30 -26.69 1.73
C LYS A 352 9.98 -27.33 1.28
N ASP A 353 9.04 -26.53 0.79
CA ASP A 353 7.86 -26.94 0.05
C ASP A 353 8.05 -26.60 -1.44
#